data_AF-A0A7K4JWW2-F1
#
_entry.id   AF-A0A7K4JWW2-F1
#
_cell.length_a   1.000
_cell.length_b   1.000
_cell.length_c   1.000
_cell.angle_alpha   90.00
_cell.angle_beta   90.00
_cell.angle_gamma   90.00
#
_symmetry.space_group_name_H-M   'P 1'
#
loop_
_entity.id
_entity.type
_entity.pdbx_description
1 polymer ?
#
loop_
_entity_poly.entity_id
_entity_poly.type
_entity_poly.pdbx_seq_one_letter_code
_entity_poly.pdbx_strand_id
1 'polypeptide(L)' 'HLRGRKHGHLRSVRAARRAQEQRSLFVSGFARGTAGTELARYFGAFGAVEAVVMDKEK' A
#
# COMPACT_ATOMS: atom_id res chain seq x y z
N HIS A 1 -5.60 30.98 1.35
CA HIS A 1 -4.40 31.30 0.54
C HIS A 1 -3.78 30.00 0.00
N LEU A 2 -3.88 29.72 -1.31
CA LEU A 2 -3.43 28.45 -1.94
C LEU A 2 -1.99 28.49 -2.49
N ARG A 3 -1.15 29.42 -2.03
CA ARG A 3 0.22 29.64 -2.56
C ARG A 3 1.36 29.41 -1.54
N GLY A 4 1.05 28.95 -0.33
CA GLY A 4 2.07 28.71 0.71
C GLY A 4 2.73 27.32 0.64
N ARG A 5 3.95 27.20 1.17
CA ARG A 5 4.73 25.93 1.24
C ARG A 5 3.94 24.78 1.88
N LYS A 6 3.16 25.05 2.94
CA LYS A 6 2.26 24.07 3.58
C LYS A 6 1.20 23.54 2.60
N HIS A 7 0.61 24.40 1.79
CA HIS A 7 -0.37 24.00 0.79
C HIS A 7 0.25 23.13 -0.31
N GLY A 8 1.45 23.49 -0.79
CA GLY A 8 2.21 22.66 -1.74
C GLY A 8 2.49 21.26 -1.20
N HIS A 9 2.97 21.17 0.06
CA HIS A 9 3.23 19.90 0.73
C HIS A 9 1.97 19.05 0.91
N LEU A 10 0.85 19.63 1.34
CA LEU A 10 -0.42 18.89 1.46
C LEU A 10 -0.91 18.35 0.11
N ARG A 11 -0.70 19.09 -0.98
CA ARG A 11 -1.02 18.60 -2.33
C ARG A 11 -0.14 17.42 -2.73
N SER A 12 1.17 17.47 -2.47
CA SER A 12 2.08 16.36 -2.82
C SER A 12 1.76 15.11 -2.01
N VAL A 13 1.47 15.24 -0.71
CA VAL A 13 1.08 14.10 0.15
C VAL A 13 -0.21 13.44 -0.36
N ARG A 14 -1.22 14.24 -0.74
CA ARG A 14 -2.47 13.72 -1.32
C ARG A 14 -2.25 13.01 -2.65
N ALA A 15 -1.39 13.57 -3.52
CA ALA A 15 -1.06 12.95 -4.80
C ALA A 15 -0.35 11.60 -4.59
N ALA A 16 0.62 11.53 -3.67
CA ALA A 16 1.31 10.30 -3.31
C ALA A 16 0.35 9.23 -2.78
N ARG A 17 -0.57 9.60 -1.86
CA ARG A 17 -1.57 8.68 -1.32
C ARG A 17 -2.50 8.14 -2.40
N ARG A 18 -2.96 8.99 -3.32
CA ARG A 18 -3.80 8.57 -4.45
C ARG A 18 -3.07 7.63 -5.40
N ALA A 19 -1.78 7.88 -5.65
CA ALA A 19 -0.96 7.00 -6.49
C ALA A 19 -0.68 5.64 -5.80
N GLN A 20 -0.57 5.62 -4.48
CA GLN A 20 -0.46 4.38 -3.70
C GLN A 20 -1.77 3.59 -3.74
N GLU A 21 -2.92 4.23 -3.50
CA GLU A 21 -4.25 3.61 -3.54
C GLU A 21 -4.54 2.93 -4.89
N GLN A 22 -4.15 3.55 -6.01
CA GLN A 22 -4.34 2.98 -7.36
C GLN A 22 -3.53 1.70 -7.62
N ARG A 23 -2.47 1.47 -6.85
CA ARG A 23 -1.52 0.35 -7.05
C ARG A 23 -1.51 -0.62 -5.86
N SER A 24 -2.40 -0.44 -4.90
CA SER A 24 -2.52 -1.30 -3.71
C SER A 24 -3.71 -2.25 -3.86
N LEU A 25 -3.54 -3.48 -3.38
CA LEU A 25 -4.59 -4.49 -3.33
C LEU A 25 -4.93 -4.83 -1.88
N PHE A 26 -6.22 -4.98 -1.59
CA PHE A 26 -6.69 -5.61 -0.36
C PHE A 26 -6.98 -7.08 -0.64
N VAL A 27 -6.36 -7.98 0.13
CA VAL A 27 -6.46 -9.43 -0.08
C VAL A 27 -6.97 -10.07 1.22
N SER A 28 -8.02 -10.86 1.12
CA SER A 28 -8.60 -11.65 2.21
C SER A 28 -8.84 -13.09 1.76
N GLY A 29 -9.17 -13.98 2.69
CA GLY A 29 -9.46 -15.39 2.37
C GLY A 29 -8.23 -16.29 2.19
N PHE A 30 -7.04 -15.81 2.56
CA PHE A 30 -5.84 -16.66 2.67
C PHE A 30 -5.89 -17.51 3.95
N ALA A 31 -5.14 -18.63 3.96
CA ALA A 31 -5.14 -19.57 5.08
C ALA A 31 -4.64 -18.92 6.38
N ARG A 32 -5.21 -19.32 7.52
CA ARG A 32 -4.74 -18.82 8.82
C ARG A 32 -3.29 -19.26 9.04
N GLY A 33 -2.42 -18.32 9.39
CA GLY A 33 -0.99 -18.57 9.57
C GLY A 33 -0.14 -18.35 8.31
N THR A 34 -0.73 -17.99 7.16
CA THR A 34 0.03 -17.52 6.00
C THR A 34 0.89 -16.32 6.39
N ALA A 35 2.19 -16.44 6.14
CA ALA A 35 3.14 -15.38 6.46
C ALA A 35 3.12 -14.29 5.38
N GLY A 36 3.39 -13.03 5.77
CA GLY A 36 3.49 -11.93 4.81
C GLY A 36 4.55 -12.15 3.73
N THR A 37 5.61 -12.90 4.02
CA THR A 37 6.66 -13.29 3.04
C THR A 37 6.12 -14.23 1.96
N GLU A 38 5.15 -15.07 2.30
CA GLU A 38 4.50 -16.00 1.37
C GLU A 38 3.61 -15.23 0.38
N LEU A 39 2.87 -14.23 0.87
CA LEU A 39 2.12 -13.30 0.03
C LEU A 39 3.05 -12.47 -0.87
N ALA A 40 4.13 -11.93 -0.33
CA ALA A 40 5.11 -11.16 -1.12
C ALA A 40 5.70 -12.02 -2.26
N ARG A 41 6.02 -13.28 -1.98
CA ARG A 41 6.52 -14.22 -2.99
C ARG A 41 5.47 -14.53 -4.06
N TYR A 42 4.23 -14.82 -3.65
CA TYR A 42 3.15 -15.13 -4.58
C TYR A 42 2.82 -13.95 -5.49
N PHE A 43 2.55 -12.77 -4.93
CA PHE A 43 2.24 -11.57 -5.71
C PHE A 43 3.45 -11.06 -6.50
N GLY A 44 4.68 -11.35 -6.04
CA GLY A 44 5.92 -11.09 -6.76
C GLY A 44 5.98 -11.74 -8.14
N ALA A 45 5.24 -12.83 -8.37
CA ALA A 45 5.14 -13.46 -9.68
C ALA A 45 4.35 -12.63 -10.71
N PHE A 46 3.52 -11.68 -10.25
CA PHE A 46 2.70 -10.81 -11.10
C PHE A 46 3.30 -9.41 -11.28
N GLY A 47 4.34 -9.07 -10.52
CA GLY A 47 5.02 -7.78 -10.58
C GLY A 47 5.75 -7.44 -9.29
N ALA A 48 6.45 -6.31 -9.27
CA ALA A 48 7.15 -5.85 -8.09
C ALA A 48 6.16 -5.50 -6.95
N VAL A 49 6.35 -6.11 -5.79
CA VAL A 49 5.58 -5.82 -4.57
C VAL A 49 6.37 -4.86 -3.70
N GLU A 50 5.85 -3.65 -3.53
CA GLU A 50 6.55 -2.57 -2.79
C GLU A 50 6.45 -2.76 -1.26
N ALA A 51 5.29 -3.22 -0.77
CA ALA A 51 5.09 -3.52 0.65
C ALA A 51 3.96 -4.53 0.84
N VAL A 52 4.06 -5.37 1.88
CA VAL A 52 2.97 -6.21 2.38
C VAL A 52 2.69 -5.81 3.82
N VAL A 53 1.49 -5.32 4.09
CA VAL A 53 1.02 -4.96 5.43
C VAL A 53 -0.05 -5.97 5.83
N MET A 54 0.27 -6.78 6.83
CA MET A 54 -0.65 -7.75 7.42
C MET A 54 -1.21 -7.16 8.70
N ASP A 55 -2.53 -7.14 8.83
CA ASP A 55 -3.16 -6.83 10.11
C ASP A 55 -2.93 -8.03 11.05
N LYS A 56 -2.11 -7.82 12.08
CA LYS A 56 -1.70 -8.91 12.99
C LYS A 56 -2.69 -9.15 14.12
N GLU A 57 -3.74 -8.34 14.23
CA GLU A 57 -4.73 -8.42 15.31
C GLU A 57 -6.16 -8.51 14.75
N LYS A 58 -6.52 -9.70 14.25
CA LYS A 58 -7.92 -10.16 14.29
C LYS A 58 -8.04 -11.68 14.24
#